data_AF-A0A832L5M6-F1
#
_entry.id   AF-A0A832L5M6-F1
#
_cell.length_a   1.000
_cell.length_b   1.000
_cell.length_c   1.000
_cell.angle_alpha   90.00
_cell.angle_beta   90.00
_cell.angle_gamma   90.00
#
_symmetry.space_group_name_H-M   'P 1'
#
loop_
_entity.id
_entity.type
_entity.pdbx_description
1 polymer ?
#
loop_
_entity_poly.entity_id
_entity_poly.type
_entity_poly.pdbx_seq_one_letter_code
_entity_poly.pdbx_strand_id
1 'polypeptide(L)'
;MRIFRTLLSTAVFLLVAVVAYGQLSDQQVISEVKRLQATGASQQQILTELAAKGVTREQAERIYADYQTQGATQTGTVMSTESRTRDASYDGPDEV
;
A
#
# COMPACT_ATOMS: atom_id res chain seq x y z
N MET A 1 -37.40 26.72 -32.54
CA MET A 1 -35.93 26.96 -32.51
C MET A 1 -35.36 27.31 -31.14
N ARG A 2 -36.10 27.96 -30.22
CA ARG A 2 -35.56 28.36 -28.89
C ARG A 2 -35.31 27.18 -27.93
N ILE A 3 -36.25 26.24 -27.86
CA ILE A 3 -36.18 25.04 -27.00
C ILE A 3 -35.07 24.07 -27.46
N PHE A 4 -34.88 23.94 -28.76
CA PHE A 4 -33.80 23.11 -29.31
C PHE A 4 -32.41 23.71 -29.00
N ARG A 5 -32.28 25.03 -29.02
CA ARG A 5 -31.05 25.75 -28.61
C ARG A 5 -30.75 25.59 -27.13
N THR A 6 -31.76 25.64 -26.26
CA THR A 6 -31.57 25.43 -24.82
C THR A 6 -31.21 23.97 -24.53
N LEU A 7 -31.87 22.99 -25.15
CA LEU A 7 -31.53 21.58 -25.00
C LEU A 7 -30.11 21.27 -25.48
N LEU A 8 -29.70 21.83 -26.62
CA LEU A 8 -28.35 21.67 -27.15
C LEU A 8 -27.30 22.30 -26.21
N SER A 9 -27.60 23.47 -25.63
CA SER A 9 -26.69 24.15 -24.70
C SER A 9 -26.55 23.38 -23.38
N THR A 10 -27.65 22.84 -22.83
CA THR A 10 -27.63 22.03 -21.61
C THR A 10 -26.93 20.68 -21.83
N ALA A 11 -27.09 20.06 -23.01
CA ALA A 11 -26.40 18.83 -23.36
C ALA A 11 -24.87 19.01 -23.48
N VAL A 12 -24.43 20.13 -24.06
CA VAL A 12 -23.00 20.48 -24.14
C VAL A 12 -22.42 20.79 -22.75
N PHE A 13 -23.18 21.45 -21.87
CA PHE A 13 -22.73 21.74 -20.50
C PHE A 13 -22.58 20.49 -19.63
N LEU A 14 -23.42 19.46 -19.84
CA LEU A 14 -23.32 18.17 -19.14
C LEU A 14 -22.15 17.31 -19.63
N LEU A 15 -21.72 17.45 -20.89
CA LEU A 15 -20.58 16.69 -21.44
C LEU A 15 -19.21 17.15 -20.91
N VAL A 16 -19.10 18.37 -20.38
CA VAL A 16 -17.84 18.92 -19.83
C VAL A 16 -17.59 18.46 -18.37
N ALA A 17 -18.57 17.81 -17.73
CA ALA A 17 -18.55 17.51 -16.30
C ALA A 17 -17.87 16.19 -15.89
N VAL A 18 -17.23 15.43 -16.80
CA VAL A 18 -16.63 14.13 -16.45
C VAL A 18 -15.17 14.05 -16.88
N VAL A 19 -14.30 14.80 -16.21
CA VAL A 19 -12.89 14.43 -16.09
C VAL A 19 -12.44 14.69 -14.66
N ALA A 20 -13.03 13.93 -13.73
CA ALA A 20 -12.71 14.03 -12.31
C ALA A 20 -12.17 12.69 -11.81
N TYR A 21 -10.84 12.62 -11.81
CA TYR A 21 -9.96 11.91 -10.86
C TYR A 21 -9.99 10.38 -10.77
N GLY A 22 -8.81 9.83 -10.93
CA GLY A 22 -8.44 8.51 -10.43
C GLY A 22 -6.93 8.39 -10.36
N GLN A 23 -6.25 9.30 -9.66
CA GLN A 23 -4.98 8.88 -9.07
C GLN A 23 -5.33 7.72 -8.16
N LEU A 24 -4.70 6.57 -8.41
CA LEU A 24 -4.89 5.38 -7.62
C LEU A 24 -4.61 5.74 -6.16
N SER A 25 -5.60 5.57 -5.27
CA SER A 25 -5.41 5.85 -3.84
C SER A 25 -4.23 5.00 -3.36
N ASP A 26 -3.36 5.57 -2.53
CA ASP A 26 -2.20 4.88 -1.95
C ASP A 26 -2.57 3.49 -1.40
N GLN A 27 -3.80 3.32 -0.88
CA GLN A 27 -4.33 2.02 -0.43
C GLN A 27 -4.51 0.99 -1.55
N GLN A 28 -5.01 1.43 -2.69
CA GLN A 28 -5.22 0.56 -3.84
C GLN A 28 -3.86 0.21 -4.49
N VAL A 29 -2.88 1.13 -4.45
CA VAL A 29 -1.48 0.86 -4.83
C VAL A 29 -0.89 -0.24 -3.93
N ILE A 30 -1.04 -0.12 -2.61
CA ILE A 30 -0.58 -1.12 -1.64
C ILE A 30 -1.22 -2.50 -1.91
N SER A 31 -2.52 -2.54 -2.21
CA SER A 31 -3.22 -3.80 -2.47
C SER A 31 -2.68 -4.52 -3.71
N GLU A 32 -2.31 -3.76 -4.74
CA GLU A 32 -1.72 -4.27 -5.97
C GLU A 32 -0.28 -4.74 -5.76
N VAL A 33 0.51 -3.98 -5.00
CA VAL A 33 1.86 -4.40 -4.59
C VAL A 33 1.81 -5.73 -3.84
N LYS A 34 0.89 -5.88 -2.87
CA LYS A 34 0.70 -7.13 -2.12
C LYS A 34 0.31 -8.29 -3.04
N ARG A 35 -0.63 -8.06 -3.96
CA ARG A 35 -1.07 -9.07 -4.92
C ARG A 35 0.10 -9.56 -5.79
N LEU A 36 0.87 -8.63 -6.35
CA LEU A 36 2.01 -8.95 -7.22
C LEU A 36 3.16 -9.60 -6.45
N GLN A 37 3.45 -9.14 -5.23
CA GLN A 37 4.43 -9.79 -4.38
C GLN A 37 4.02 -11.23 -4.02
N ALA A 38 2.74 -11.47 -3.71
CA ALA A 38 2.23 -12.82 -3.44
C ALA A 38 2.36 -13.76 -4.65
N THR A 39 2.36 -13.23 -5.87
CA THR A 39 2.64 -14.01 -7.10
C THR A 39 4.13 -14.24 -7.35
N GLY A 40 5.02 -13.68 -6.53
CA GLY A 40 6.48 -13.76 -6.70
C GLY A 40 7.04 -12.78 -7.73
N ALA A 41 6.32 -11.71 -8.08
CA ALA A 41 6.78 -10.72 -9.04
C ALA A 41 8.01 -9.95 -8.52
N SER A 42 8.97 -9.67 -9.40
CA SER A 42 10.12 -8.83 -9.07
C SER A 42 9.72 -7.36 -8.92
N GLN A 43 10.53 -6.56 -8.22
CA GLN A 43 10.26 -5.13 -8.02
C GLN A 43 10.03 -4.37 -9.33
N GLN A 44 10.81 -4.67 -10.38
CA GLN A 44 10.64 -4.06 -11.70
C GLN A 44 9.30 -4.41 -12.33
N GLN A 45 8.83 -5.65 -12.17
CA GLN A 45 7.52 -6.09 -12.64
C GLN A 45 6.39 -5.40 -11.87
N ILE A 46 6.54 -5.27 -10.55
CA ILE A 46 5.60 -4.54 -9.69
C ILE A 46 5.46 -3.09 -10.17
N LEU A 47 6.57 -2.38 -10.34
CA LEU A 47 6.57 -0.98 -10.80
C LEU A 47 5.97 -0.84 -12.20
N THR A 48 6.24 -1.78 -13.09
CA THR A 48 5.69 -1.79 -14.46
C THR A 48 4.18 -1.96 -14.47
N GLU A 49 3.65 -2.88 -13.66
CA GLU A 49 2.22 -3.13 -13.54
C GLU A 49 1.49 -1.97 -12.85
N LEU A 50 2.11 -1.37 -11.82
CA LEU A 50 1.60 -0.16 -11.17
C LEU A 50 1.54 1.02 -12.15
N ALA A 51 2.57 1.21 -12.96
CA ALA A 51 2.58 2.24 -14.00
C ALA A 51 1.50 1.99 -15.06
N ALA A 52 1.27 0.74 -15.46
CA ALA A 52 0.20 0.36 -16.39
C ALA A 52 -1.20 0.67 -15.84
N LYS A 53 -1.36 0.67 -14.50
CA LYS A 53 -2.59 1.08 -13.80
C LYS A 53 -2.70 2.59 -13.57
N GLY A 54 -1.75 3.39 -14.06
CA GLY A 54 -1.75 4.84 -13.92
C GLY A 54 -1.15 5.37 -12.62
N VAL A 55 -0.42 4.53 -11.86
CA VAL A 55 0.34 4.97 -10.67
C VAL A 55 1.60 5.70 -11.11
N THR A 56 1.93 6.82 -10.48
CA THR A 56 3.19 7.51 -10.76
C THR A 56 4.37 6.71 -10.21
N ARG A 57 5.51 6.77 -10.88
CA ARG A 57 6.71 6.05 -10.45
C ARG A 57 7.11 6.41 -9.02
N GLU A 58 7.09 7.70 -8.70
CA GLU A 58 7.40 8.20 -7.35
C GLU A 58 6.43 7.66 -6.29
N GLN A 59 5.12 7.59 -6.59
CA GLN A 59 4.12 7.03 -5.69
C GLN A 59 4.33 5.52 -5.51
N ALA A 60 4.63 4.79 -6.57
CA ALA A 60 4.91 3.36 -6.52
C ALA A 60 6.17 3.05 -5.69
N GLU A 61 7.24 3.82 -5.89
CA GLU A 61 8.52 3.66 -5.16
C GLU A 61 8.35 3.97 -3.67
N ARG A 62 7.67 5.08 -3.32
CA ARG A 62 7.35 5.43 -1.93
C ARG A 62 6.56 4.32 -1.24
N ILE A 63 5.46 3.88 -1.86
CA ILE A 63 4.59 2.85 -1.30
C ILE A 63 5.33 1.51 -1.14
N TYR A 64 6.16 1.15 -2.11
CA TYR A 64 6.97 -0.07 -2.02
C TYR A 64 7.97 0.00 -0.86
N ALA A 65 8.61 1.15 -0.64
CA ALA A 65 9.51 1.37 0.49
C ALA A 65 8.78 1.30 1.84
N ASP A 66 7.63 1.96 1.96
CA ASP A 66 6.77 1.93 3.16
C ASP A 66 6.26 0.51 3.46
N TYR A 67 5.96 -0.26 2.40
CA TYR A 67 5.52 -1.64 2.52
C TYR A 67 6.65 -2.59 2.94
N GLN A 68 7.86 -2.46 2.36
CA GLN A 68 9.03 -3.26 2.76
C GLN A 68 9.43 -3.00 4.21
N THR A 69 9.38 -1.74 4.64
CA THR A 69 9.68 -1.36 6.03
C THR A 69 8.64 -1.93 7.00
N GLN A 70 7.34 -1.93 6.67
CA GLN A 70 6.30 -2.58 7.46
C GLN A 70 6.37 -4.12 7.43
N GLY A 71 6.73 -4.72 6.28
CA GLY A 71 6.91 -6.16 6.13
C GLY A 71 8.06 -6.69 6.98
N ALA A 72 9.16 -5.94 7.09
CA ALA A 72 10.27 -6.25 7.98
C ALA A 72 9.84 -6.26 9.46
N THR A 73 8.93 -5.35 9.87
CA THR A 73 8.36 -5.36 11.22
C THR A 73 7.38 -6.51 11.43
N GLN A 74 6.59 -6.90 10.43
CA GLN A 74 5.65 -8.03 10.54
C GLN A 74 6.35 -9.40 10.56
N THR A 75 7.42 -9.59 9.80
CA THR A 75 8.23 -10.83 9.85
C THR A 75 9.16 -10.88 11.06
N GLY A 76 9.52 -9.72 11.65
CA GLY A 76 10.31 -9.64 12.88
C GLY A 76 9.52 -9.77 14.19
N THR A 77 8.18 -9.69 14.17
CA THR A 77 7.36 -9.66 15.41
C THR A 77 6.87 -11.04 15.87
N VAL A 78 7.00 -12.10 15.06
CA VAL A 78 6.61 -13.47 15.50
C VAL A 78 7.74 -14.19 16.26
N MET A 79 8.91 -13.58 16.46
CA MET A 79 10.04 -14.27 17.09
C MET A 79 10.88 -13.37 18.00
N SER A 80 10.27 -12.68 18.97
CA SER A 80 10.88 -12.38 20.28
C SER A 80 9.97 -11.50 21.14
N THR A 81 8.89 -12.06 21.68
CA THR A 81 8.36 -11.58 22.98
C THR A 81 7.78 -12.74 23.79
N GLU A 82 8.42 -13.92 23.76
CA GLU A 82 8.08 -14.98 24.71
C GLU A 82 9.23 -15.98 24.89
N SER A 83 10.43 -15.49 25.19
CA SER A 83 11.57 -16.33 25.58
C SER A 83 12.52 -15.57 26.50
N ARG A 84 12.01 -15.13 27.65
CA ARG A 84 12.83 -14.77 28.81
C ARG A 84 12.20 -15.37 30.06
N THR A 85 12.23 -16.69 30.14
CA THR A 85 12.02 -17.42 31.38
C THR A 85 13.16 -18.43 31.53
N ARG A 86 13.74 -18.47 32.74
CA ARG A 86 14.95 -19.19 33.23
C ARG A 86 16.26 -18.45 32.96
N ASP A 87 17.18 -18.27 33.90
CA ASP A 87 17.42 -18.98 35.16
C ASP A 87 18.29 -18.06 36.04
N ALA A 88 17.84 -17.74 37.25
CA ALA A 88 18.73 -17.33 38.33
C ALA A 88 18.28 -18.11 39.56
N SER A 89 18.56 -19.41 39.46
CA SER A 89 18.44 -20.40 40.52
C SER A 89 19.03 -19.85 41.83
N TYR A 90 18.27 -20.09 42.89
CA TYR A 90 18.67 -20.14 44.29
C TYR A 90 20.14 -20.54 44.50
N ASP A 91 20.91 -19.70 45.20
CA ASP A 91 22.21 -20.01 45.78
C ASP A 91 22.20 -19.54 47.25
N GLY A 92 21.89 -20.46 48.15
CA GLY A 92 22.45 -20.48 49.51
C GLY A 92 23.34 -21.71 49.60
N PRO A 93 24.33 -21.81 50.53
CA PRO A 93 24.22 -21.39 51.93
C PRO A 93 25.50 -20.79 52.59
N ASP A 94 25.30 -20.33 53.84
CA ASP A 94 26.20 -20.20 55.01
C ASP A 94 27.60 -19.55 54.93
N GLU A 95 27.77 -18.40 55.59
CA GLU A 95 29.07 -18.00 56.19
C GLU A 95 28.91 -17.41 57.61
N VAL A 96 29.38 -18.22 58.58
CA VAL A 96 29.92 -18.01 59.96
C VAL A 96 29.32 -17.02 60.96
#